data_AF-A0A399ZGQ0-F1
#
_entry.id   AF-A0A399ZGQ0-F1
#
_cell.length_a   1.000
_cell.length_b   1.000
_cell.length_c   1.000
_cell.angle_alpha   90.00
_cell.angle_beta   90.00
_cell.angle_gamma   90.00
#
_symmetry.space_group_name_H-M   'P 1'
#
loop_
_entity.id
_entity.type
_entity.pdbx_description
1 polymer ?
#
loop_
_entity_poly.entity_id
_entity_poly.type
_entity_poly.pdbx_seq_one_letter_code
_entity_poly.pdbx_strand_id
1 'polypeptide(L)'
;MVIHSPFGGRVNGAWAVALTSVMRERVGITPEVMTNDDGIIFRFNADDPNVPFELVTQLSAHEARERILRELPESAVFGAQFRKNAATALLLTKPHAGKRTPFWLQRLRAKDLLAFVRRTPDFPILVETYRDVLSDVFDLPHLELVLTRIATGEIQIVTHESVVPSPVASGLLFNFVSTYLYEWDAPKAERSLQLLSVPRQTLQEVMQGIDWSELLKPEALAQVLGRAQHTAQGYQARTAEELAFYLREAG
;
A
#
# COMPACT_ATOMS: atom_id res chain seq x y z
N MET A 1 -0.32 -8.39 -16.71
CA MET A 1 0.25 -9.75 -16.89
C MET A 1 -0.26 -10.65 -15.79
N VAL A 2 -0.54 -11.92 -16.10
CA VAL A 2 -0.96 -12.93 -15.12
C VAL A 2 -0.04 -14.14 -15.24
N ILE A 3 0.47 -14.62 -14.10
CA ILE A 3 1.21 -15.87 -14.00
C ILE A 3 0.29 -16.88 -13.33
N HIS A 4 -0.11 -17.93 -14.04
CA HIS A 4 -0.79 -19.06 -13.42
C HIS A 4 0.24 -19.93 -12.71
N SER A 5 0.07 -20.13 -11.41
CA SER A 5 1.02 -20.87 -10.60
C SER A 5 0.31 -21.60 -9.45
N PRO A 6 0.25 -22.94 -9.48
CA PRO A 6 -0.45 -23.74 -8.47
C PRO A 6 0.42 -24.04 -7.23
N PHE A 7 1.43 -23.22 -6.94
CA PHE A 7 2.38 -23.46 -5.85
C PHE A 7 1.96 -22.84 -4.50
N GLY A 8 0.77 -22.21 -4.45
CA GLY A 8 0.20 -21.65 -3.22
C GLY A 8 0.66 -20.23 -2.93
N GLY A 9 -0.16 -19.50 -2.15
CA GLY A 9 -0.03 -18.06 -1.93
C GLY A 9 1.26 -17.65 -1.22
N ARG A 10 1.84 -18.56 -0.43
CA ARG A 10 3.10 -18.33 0.28
C ARG A 10 4.30 -18.32 -0.66
N VAL A 11 4.32 -19.22 -1.65
CA VAL A 11 5.33 -19.24 -2.73
C VAL A 11 5.09 -18.07 -3.68
N ASN A 12 3.84 -17.90 -4.12
CA ASN A 12 3.46 -16.83 -5.05
C ASN A 12 3.74 -15.43 -4.47
N GLY A 13 3.51 -15.23 -3.16
CA GLY A 13 3.83 -14.01 -2.44
C GLY A 13 5.31 -13.66 -2.48
N ALA A 14 6.19 -14.62 -2.18
CA ALA A 14 7.63 -14.42 -2.25
C ALA A 14 8.11 -14.18 -3.70
N TRP A 15 7.56 -14.93 -4.65
CA TRP A 15 7.91 -14.79 -6.06
C TRP A 15 7.51 -13.42 -6.60
N ALA A 16 6.33 -12.92 -6.22
CA ALA A 16 5.85 -11.59 -6.55
C ALA A 16 6.79 -10.48 -6.06
N VAL A 17 7.31 -10.57 -4.82
CA VAL A 17 8.29 -9.61 -4.30
C VAL A 17 9.55 -9.61 -5.14
N ALA A 18 10.09 -10.79 -5.46
CA ALA A 18 11.30 -10.91 -6.28
C ALA A 18 11.08 -10.33 -7.68
N LEU A 19 10.00 -10.71 -8.37
CA LEU A 19 9.67 -10.22 -9.71
C LEU A 19 9.43 -8.71 -9.75
N THR A 20 8.74 -8.16 -8.74
CA THR A 20 8.53 -6.70 -8.64
C THR A 20 9.87 -5.97 -8.51
N SER A 21 10.81 -6.51 -7.73
CA SER A 21 12.16 -5.96 -7.60
C SER A 21 12.93 -6.04 -8.93
N VAL A 22 12.83 -7.17 -9.65
CA VAL A 22 13.44 -7.34 -10.99
C VAL A 22 12.88 -6.33 -11.99
N MET A 23 11.55 -6.17 -12.04
CA MET A 23 10.89 -5.23 -12.95
C MET A 23 11.29 -3.78 -12.64
N ARG A 24 11.38 -3.41 -11.35
CA ARG A 24 11.85 -2.08 -10.95
C ARG A 24 13.26 -1.82 -11.41
N GLU A 25 14.15 -2.81 -11.25
CA GLU A 25 15.57 -2.65 -11.54
C GLU A 25 15.89 -2.72 -13.05
N ARG A 26 15.28 -3.65 -13.77
CA ARG A 26 15.60 -3.92 -15.19
C ARG A 26 14.72 -3.16 -16.17
N VAL A 27 13.49 -2.82 -15.78
CA VAL A 27 12.51 -2.17 -16.67
C VAL A 27 12.15 -0.75 -16.17
N GLY A 28 12.41 -0.43 -14.91
CA GLY A 28 12.12 0.89 -14.33
C GLY A 28 10.68 1.08 -13.87
N ILE A 29 9.90 0.00 -13.74
CA ILE A 29 8.49 0.05 -13.35
C ILE A 29 8.24 -0.62 -12.00
N THR A 30 7.23 -0.16 -11.26
CA THR A 30 6.75 -0.84 -10.06
C THR A 30 5.27 -1.15 -10.24
N PRO A 31 4.92 -2.34 -10.76
CA PRO A 31 3.53 -2.71 -10.96
C PRO A 31 2.78 -2.82 -9.63
N GLU A 32 1.47 -2.68 -9.70
CA GLU A 32 0.61 -3.16 -8.62
C GLU A 32 0.50 -4.67 -8.73
N VAL A 33 0.69 -5.34 -7.60
CA VAL A 33 0.80 -6.80 -7.55
C VAL A 33 -0.19 -7.40 -6.57
N MET A 34 -0.83 -8.48 -7.00
CA MET A 34 -1.61 -9.35 -6.15
C MET A 34 -1.20 -10.80 -6.34
N THR A 35 -1.37 -11.57 -5.28
CA THR A 35 -1.07 -12.99 -5.24
C THR A 35 -2.19 -13.74 -4.55
N ASN A 36 -2.47 -14.94 -5.02
CA ASN A 36 -3.28 -15.92 -4.32
C ASN A 36 -2.67 -17.31 -4.49
N ASP A 37 -3.42 -18.35 -4.16
CA ASP A 37 -2.94 -19.74 -4.25
C ASP A 37 -2.69 -20.22 -5.68
N ASP A 38 -3.37 -19.61 -6.66
CA ASP A 38 -3.39 -20.06 -8.05
C ASP A 38 -2.56 -19.18 -9.00
N GLY A 39 -2.01 -18.07 -8.52
CA GLY A 39 -1.18 -17.22 -9.36
C GLY A 39 -0.80 -15.85 -8.82
N ILE A 40 -0.19 -15.08 -9.73
CA ILE A 40 0.32 -13.73 -9.51
C ILE A 40 -0.24 -12.83 -10.61
N ILE A 41 -0.79 -11.69 -10.22
CA ILE A 41 -1.30 -10.67 -11.13
C ILE A 41 -0.42 -9.43 -11.00
N PHE A 42 0.09 -8.98 -12.14
CA PHE A 42 0.76 -7.69 -12.28
C PHE A 42 -0.12 -6.75 -13.09
N ARG A 43 -0.53 -5.64 -12.48
CA ARG A 43 -1.22 -4.54 -13.15
C ARG A 43 -0.21 -3.45 -13.49
N PHE A 44 -0.17 -3.11 -14.77
CA PHE A 44 0.63 -2.03 -15.32
C PHE A 44 -0.26 -0.84 -15.68
N ASN A 45 0.32 0.35 -15.76
CA ASN A 45 -0.32 1.52 -16.33
C ASN A 45 -0.26 1.48 -17.87
N ALA A 46 -1.08 2.29 -18.53
CA ALA A 46 -1.17 2.30 -19.98
C ALA A 46 0.11 2.83 -20.67
N ASP A 47 0.88 3.65 -19.95
CA ASP A 47 2.13 4.25 -20.36
C ASP A 47 3.37 3.46 -19.92
N ASP A 48 3.21 2.38 -19.17
CA ASP A 48 4.33 1.53 -18.77
C ASP A 48 4.93 0.80 -19.99
N PRO A 49 6.26 0.68 -20.08
CA PRO A 49 6.91 -0.14 -21.10
C PRO A 49 6.47 -1.61 -21.01
N ASN A 50 6.53 -2.30 -22.14
CA ASN A 50 6.24 -3.74 -22.16
C ASN A 50 7.25 -4.51 -21.31
N VAL A 51 6.75 -5.45 -20.50
CA VAL A 51 7.56 -6.26 -19.60
C VAL A 51 7.91 -7.58 -20.28
N PRO A 52 9.20 -7.87 -20.51
CA PRO A 52 9.60 -9.14 -21.11
C PRO A 52 9.21 -10.32 -20.21
N PHE A 53 8.56 -11.34 -20.77
CA PHE A 53 8.22 -12.57 -20.03
C PHE A 53 9.46 -13.33 -19.57
N GLU A 54 10.58 -13.13 -20.25
CA GLU A 54 11.89 -13.71 -19.93
C GLU A 54 12.36 -13.31 -18.52
N LEU A 55 11.86 -12.21 -17.96
CA LEU A 55 12.15 -11.87 -16.56
C LEU A 55 11.70 -12.96 -15.59
N VAL A 56 10.64 -13.70 -15.93
CA VAL A 56 10.12 -14.81 -15.13
C VAL A 56 11.02 -16.05 -15.26
N THR A 57 11.50 -16.36 -16.47
CA THR A 57 12.35 -17.54 -16.73
C THR A 57 13.81 -17.32 -16.32
N GLN A 58 14.31 -16.08 -16.38
CA GLN A 58 15.70 -15.73 -16.08
C GLN A 58 15.95 -15.48 -14.58
N LEU A 59 14.89 -15.38 -13.77
CA LEU A 59 15.03 -15.17 -12.34
C LEU A 59 15.56 -16.44 -11.67
N SER A 60 16.83 -16.42 -11.28
CA SER A 60 17.44 -17.54 -10.54
C SER A 60 16.96 -17.60 -9.08
N ALA A 61 17.03 -18.78 -8.47
CA ALA A 61 16.73 -18.96 -7.04
C ALA A 61 17.60 -18.07 -6.14
N HIS A 62 18.90 -17.96 -6.46
CA HIS A 62 19.83 -17.11 -5.71
C HIS A 62 19.45 -15.62 -5.84
N GLU A 63 19.19 -15.14 -7.06
CA GLU A 63 18.78 -13.76 -7.28
C GLU A 63 17.45 -13.44 -6.58
N ALA A 64 16.48 -14.37 -6.62
CA ALA A 64 15.21 -14.20 -5.92
C ALA A 64 15.41 -14.05 -4.41
N ARG A 65 16.25 -14.91 -3.79
CA ARG A 65 16.58 -14.82 -2.36
C ARG A 65 17.15 -13.45 -2.00
N GLU A 66 18.18 -13.01 -2.71
CA GLU A 66 18.85 -11.72 -2.43
C GLU A 66 17.88 -10.54 -2.57
N ARG A 67 17.04 -10.56 -3.62
CA ARG A 67 16.01 -9.53 -3.81
C ARG A 67 14.98 -9.54 -2.69
N ILE A 68 14.47 -10.71 -2.30
CA ILE A 68 13.50 -10.82 -1.20
C ILE A 68 14.12 -10.28 0.08
N LEU A 69 15.34 -10.69 0.45
CA LEU A 69 16.03 -10.23 1.65
C LEU A 69 16.23 -8.70 1.67
N ARG A 70 16.51 -8.10 0.51
CA ARG A 70 16.67 -6.66 0.34
C ARG A 70 15.36 -5.89 0.48
N GLU A 71 14.27 -6.37 -0.11
CA GLU A 71 12.97 -5.68 -0.10
C GLU A 71 12.16 -5.92 1.18
N LEU A 72 12.38 -7.05 1.86
CA LEU A 72 11.59 -7.48 3.03
C LEU A 72 11.43 -6.41 4.11
N PRO A 73 12.50 -5.70 4.54
CA PRO A 73 12.42 -4.78 5.68
C PRO A 73 11.49 -3.59 5.47
N GLU A 74 11.23 -3.21 4.21
CA GLU A 74 10.32 -2.13 3.85
C GLU A 74 8.89 -2.62 3.60
N SER A 75 8.68 -3.94 3.58
CA SER A 75 7.37 -4.52 3.28
C SER A 75 6.39 -4.40 4.46
N ALA A 76 5.10 -4.24 4.12
CA ALA A 76 4.03 -4.24 5.12
C ALA A 76 3.94 -5.56 5.91
N VAL A 77 4.24 -6.68 5.25
CA VAL A 77 4.27 -8.03 5.85
C VAL A 77 5.33 -8.09 6.95
N PHE A 78 6.54 -7.62 6.68
CA PHE A 78 7.61 -7.60 7.67
C PHE A 78 7.27 -6.72 8.87
N GLY A 79 6.74 -5.52 8.66
CA GLY A 79 6.29 -4.66 9.75
C GLY A 79 5.16 -5.28 10.59
N ALA A 80 4.24 -6.04 9.96
CA ALA A 80 3.19 -6.75 10.67
C ALA A 80 3.74 -7.92 11.51
N GLN A 81 4.65 -8.71 10.96
CA GLN A 81 5.28 -9.82 11.66
C GLN A 81 6.19 -9.33 12.79
N PHE A 82 6.98 -8.28 12.55
CA PHE A 82 7.82 -7.65 13.58
C PHE A 82 6.99 -7.20 14.78
N ARG A 83 5.85 -6.55 14.54
CA ARG A 83 4.92 -6.15 15.61
C ARG A 83 4.43 -7.35 16.41
N LYS A 84 4.05 -8.45 15.73
CA LYS A 84 3.61 -9.69 16.38
C LYS A 84 4.72 -10.24 17.28
N ASN A 85 5.95 -10.34 16.78
CA ASN A 85 7.08 -10.88 17.52
C ASN A 85 7.48 -9.99 18.70
N ALA A 86 7.55 -8.68 18.49
CA ALA A 86 7.85 -7.71 19.55
C ALA A 86 6.76 -7.70 20.65
N ALA A 87 5.49 -7.90 20.27
CA ALA A 87 4.39 -8.02 21.24
C ALA A 87 4.49 -9.32 22.05
N THR A 88 4.78 -10.45 21.41
CA THR A 88 4.97 -11.75 22.06
C THR A 88 6.18 -11.74 23.01
N ALA A 89 7.26 -11.07 22.61
CA ALA A 89 8.46 -10.87 23.42
C ALA A 89 8.32 -9.78 24.51
N LEU A 90 7.12 -9.19 24.66
CA LEU A 90 6.83 -8.13 25.64
C LEU A 90 7.70 -6.86 25.51
N LEU A 91 8.27 -6.61 24.33
CA LEU A 91 9.08 -5.41 24.05
C LEU A 91 8.23 -4.15 23.83
N LEU A 92 6.97 -4.33 23.44
CA LEU A 92 6.04 -3.22 23.31
C LEU A 92 5.52 -2.85 24.69
N THR A 93 6.06 -1.77 25.26
CA THR A 93 5.67 -1.26 26.58
C THR A 93 4.15 -1.05 26.66
N LYS A 94 3.55 -1.26 27.83
CA LYS A 94 2.12 -1.01 28.07
C LYS A 94 1.96 0.34 28.78
N PRO A 95 0.98 1.19 28.40
CA PRO A 95 0.75 2.46 29.09
C PRO A 95 0.33 2.28 30.56
N HIS A 96 -0.46 1.25 30.85
CA HIS A 96 -0.97 0.95 32.20
C HIS A 96 -1.00 -0.57 32.42
N ALA A 97 -0.63 -1.01 33.62
CA ALA A 97 -0.76 -2.41 34.01
C ALA A 97 -2.24 -2.85 33.94
N GLY A 98 -2.49 -4.04 33.39
CA GLY A 98 -3.83 -4.64 33.29
C GLY A 98 -4.72 -4.19 32.13
N LYS A 99 -4.36 -3.13 31.37
CA LYS A 99 -5.13 -2.69 30.19
C LYS A 99 -4.48 -3.12 28.87
N ARG A 100 -5.31 -3.54 27.91
CA ARG A 100 -4.85 -3.79 26.53
C ARG A 100 -4.44 -2.48 25.87
N THR A 101 -3.32 -2.49 25.14
CA THR A 101 -2.87 -1.33 24.37
C THR A 101 -3.71 -1.23 23.09
N PRO A 102 -4.29 -0.07 22.74
CA PRO A 102 -5.02 0.11 21.48
C PRO A 102 -4.17 -0.29 20.27
N PHE A 103 -4.78 -0.91 19.25
CA PHE A 103 -4.05 -1.48 18.12
C PHE A 103 -3.22 -0.44 17.35
N TRP A 104 -3.75 0.78 17.14
CA TRP A 104 -3.03 1.86 16.47
C TRP A 104 -1.74 2.23 17.21
N LEU A 105 -1.76 2.25 18.55
CA LEU A 105 -0.61 2.57 19.37
C LEU A 105 0.42 1.43 19.35
N GLN A 106 -0.03 0.17 19.28
CA GLN A 106 0.87 -0.96 19.06
C GLN A 106 1.57 -0.88 17.71
N ARG A 107 0.86 -0.47 16.64
CA ARG A 107 1.45 -0.25 15.31
C ARG A 107 2.50 0.85 15.34
N LEU A 108 2.20 1.97 15.98
CA LEU A 108 3.14 3.09 16.09
C LEU A 108 4.40 2.67 16.85
N ARG A 109 4.26 2.09 18.05
CA ARG A 109 5.40 1.65 18.87
C ARG A 109 6.26 0.58 18.18
N ALA A 110 5.64 -0.37 17.48
CA ALA A 110 6.37 -1.38 16.74
C ALA A 110 7.15 -0.78 15.56
N LYS A 111 6.56 0.21 14.87
CA LYS A 111 7.25 0.94 13.79
C LYS A 111 8.47 1.69 14.34
N ASP A 112 8.33 2.39 15.46
CA ASP A 112 9.42 3.14 16.10
C ASP A 112 10.53 2.20 16.56
N LEU A 113 10.16 1.08 17.20
CA LEU A 113 11.11 0.04 17.62
C LEU A 113 11.84 -0.55 16.42
N LEU A 114 11.12 -0.89 15.34
CA LEU A 114 11.72 -1.41 14.10
C LEU A 114 12.74 -0.43 13.53
N ALA A 115 12.40 0.86 13.43
CA ALA A 115 13.29 1.90 12.92
C ALA A 115 14.59 2.01 13.73
N PHE A 116 14.53 1.77 15.04
CA PHE A 116 15.70 1.73 15.92
C PHE A 116 16.53 0.46 15.74
N VAL A 117 15.90 -0.72 15.80
CA VAL A 117 16.63 -2.01 15.79
C VAL A 117 17.22 -2.37 14.44
N ARG A 118 16.76 -1.77 13.33
CA ARG A 118 17.37 -1.97 12.01
C ARG A 118 18.85 -1.57 11.94
N ARG A 119 19.32 -0.76 12.88
CA ARG A 119 20.75 -0.40 13.02
C ARG A 119 21.57 -1.46 13.76
N THR A 120 20.92 -2.48 14.32
CA THR A 120 21.50 -3.57 15.10
C THR A 120 21.09 -4.90 14.47
N PRO A 121 21.85 -5.40 13.49
CA PRO A 121 21.48 -6.59 12.70
C PRO A 121 21.23 -7.84 13.55
N ASP A 122 21.96 -7.98 14.66
CA ASP A 122 21.89 -9.15 15.55
C ASP A 122 20.78 -9.06 16.60
N PHE A 123 19.87 -8.09 16.48
CA PHE A 123 18.75 -7.97 17.41
C PHE A 123 17.85 -9.21 17.31
N PRO A 124 17.65 -10.00 18.39
CA PRO A 124 17.01 -11.32 18.28
C PRO A 124 15.62 -11.31 17.63
N ILE A 125 14.81 -10.29 17.94
CA ILE A 125 13.46 -10.16 17.35
C ILE A 125 13.53 -9.79 15.87
N LEU A 126 14.58 -9.10 15.42
CA LEU A 126 14.78 -8.81 14.01
C LEU A 126 15.10 -10.09 13.24
N VAL A 127 16.07 -10.87 13.72
CA VAL A 127 16.45 -12.17 13.16
C VAL A 127 15.25 -13.12 13.12
N GLU A 128 14.51 -13.19 14.22
CA GLU A 128 13.30 -14.02 14.31
C GLU A 128 12.21 -13.58 13.34
N THR A 129 12.07 -12.27 13.10
CA THR A 129 11.12 -11.75 12.10
C THR A 129 11.52 -12.15 10.68
N TYR A 130 12.80 -12.11 10.33
CA TYR A 130 13.25 -12.64 9.04
C TYR A 130 12.91 -14.13 8.90
N ARG A 131 13.21 -14.92 9.92
CA ARG A 131 12.94 -16.37 9.96
C ARG A 131 11.44 -16.67 9.81
N ASP A 132 10.56 -15.96 10.53
CA ASP A 132 9.10 -16.07 10.37
C ASP A 132 8.65 -15.69 8.96
N VAL A 133 9.10 -14.55 8.45
CA VAL A 133 8.57 -14.07 7.17
C VAL A 133 9.03 -14.98 6.04
N LEU A 134 10.28 -15.44 6.04
CA LEU A 134 10.82 -16.29 4.98
C LEU A 134 10.28 -17.72 5.02
N SER A 135 10.00 -18.27 6.21
CA SER A 135 9.63 -19.67 6.39
C SER A 135 8.19 -19.94 6.77
N ASP A 136 7.47 -19.00 7.42
CA ASP A 136 6.11 -19.19 7.92
C ASP A 136 5.08 -18.34 7.19
N VAL A 137 5.42 -17.10 6.82
CA VAL A 137 4.53 -16.23 6.03
C VAL A 137 4.70 -16.52 4.55
N PHE A 138 5.94 -16.49 4.08
CA PHE A 138 6.33 -16.99 2.77
C PHE A 138 6.76 -18.45 2.86
N ASP A 139 7.12 -18.99 1.71
CA ASP A 139 7.78 -20.28 1.60
C ASP A 139 8.97 -20.15 0.65
N LEU A 140 10.01 -19.46 1.14
CA LEU A 140 11.24 -19.24 0.36
C LEU A 140 11.90 -20.56 -0.08
N PRO A 141 12.01 -21.62 0.76
CA PRO A 141 12.57 -22.88 0.32
C PRO A 141 11.84 -23.50 -0.88
N HIS A 142 10.50 -23.50 -0.89
CA HIS A 142 9.75 -24.02 -2.04
C HIS A 142 9.83 -23.10 -3.26
N LEU A 143 9.91 -21.78 -3.07
CA LEU A 143 10.17 -20.86 -4.19
C LEU A 143 11.50 -21.18 -4.86
N GLU A 144 12.55 -21.43 -4.09
CA GLU A 144 13.88 -21.75 -4.62
C GLU A 144 13.87 -23.08 -5.39
N LEU A 145 13.13 -24.08 -4.90
CA LEU A 145 12.91 -25.33 -5.62
C LEU A 145 12.19 -25.09 -6.96
N VAL A 146 11.14 -24.27 -6.97
CA VAL A 146 10.39 -23.92 -8.18
C VAL A 146 11.30 -23.21 -9.20
N LEU A 147 12.04 -22.19 -8.78
CA LEU A 147 12.94 -21.43 -9.66
C LEU A 147 14.10 -22.30 -10.16
N THR A 148 14.62 -23.20 -9.33
CA THR A 148 15.65 -24.17 -9.76
C THR A 148 15.09 -25.10 -10.83
N ARG A 149 13.87 -25.63 -10.64
CA ARG A 149 13.21 -26.50 -11.63
C ARG A 149 12.85 -25.78 -12.93
N ILE A 150 12.53 -24.49 -12.87
CA ILE A 150 12.37 -23.65 -14.06
C ILE A 150 13.70 -23.55 -14.79
N ALA A 151 14.79 -23.27 -14.07
CA ALA A 151 16.13 -23.15 -14.65
C ALA A 151 16.67 -24.47 -15.24
N THR A 152 16.34 -25.63 -14.66
CA THR A 152 16.71 -26.95 -15.20
C THR A 152 15.79 -27.43 -16.32
N GLY A 153 14.67 -26.75 -16.56
CA GLY A 153 13.66 -27.14 -17.55
C GLY A 153 12.68 -28.23 -17.09
N GLU A 154 12.75 -28.66 -15.81
CA GLU A 154 11.75 -29.56 -15.20
C GLU A 154 10.36 -28.91 -15.12
N ILE A 155 10.32 -27.60 -14.89
CA ILE A 155 9.09 -26.79 -14.99
C ILE A 155 9.19 -25.94 -16.25
N GLN A 156 8.28 -26.19 -17.19
CA GLN A 156 8.18 -25.40 -18.41
C GLN A 156 7.28 -24.17 -18.20
N ILE A 157 7.71 -23.03 -18.71
CA ILE A 157 6.89 -21.82 -18.77
C ILE A 157 6.37 -21.65 -20.20
N VAL A 158 5.06 -21.53 -20.32
CA VAL A 158 4.38 -21.27 -21.60
C VAL A 158 3.77 -19.87 -21.55
N THR A 159 4.15 -19.03 -22.51
CA THR A 159 3.62 -17.68 -22.67
C THR A 159 2.46 -17.68 -23.65
N HIS A 160 1.36 -17.04 -23.28
CA HIS A 160 0.20 -16.86 -24.16
C HIS A 160 -0.29 -15.42 -24.07
N GLU A 161 -0.40 -14.76 -25.21
CA GLU A 161 -0.96 -13.43 -25.33
C GLU A 161 -2.43 -13.52 -25.77
N SER A 162 -3.32 -12.82 -25.10
CA SER A 162 -4.76 -12.87 -25.40
C SER A 162 -5.40 -11.50 -25.19
N VAL A 163 -6.34 -11.16 -26.07
CA VAL A 163 -7.14 -9.94 -25.99
C VAL A 163 -8.20 -10.04 -24.88
N VAL A 164 -8.60 -11.25 -24.52
CA VAL A 164 -9.55 -11.54 -23.43
C VAL A 164 -8.88 -12.40 -22.36
N PRO A 165 -9.20 -12.21 -21.06
CA PRO A 165 -8.65 -13.05 -20.01
C PRO A 165 -9.13 -14.49 -20.15
N SER A 166 -8.25 -15.46 -19.88
CA SER A 166 -8.64 -16.87 -19.79
C SER A 166 -9.60 -17.10 -18.59
N PRO A 167 -10.30 -18.24 -18.48
CA PRO A 167 -11.15 -18.53 -17.33
C PRO A 167 -10.41 -18.45 -15.99
N VAL A 168 -9.18 -18.97 -15.92
CA VAL A 168 -8.33 -18.89 -14.73
C VAL A 168 -7.94 -17.44 -14.44
N ALA A 169 -7.46 -16.70 -15.45
CA ALA A 169 -7.12 -15.30 -15.30
C ALA A 169 -8.34 -14.44 -14.89
N SER A 170 -9.54 -14.76 -15.40
CA SER A 170 -10.77 -14.08 -15.03
C SER A 170 -11.13 -14.30 -13.57
N GLY A 171 -10.97 -15.52 -13.05
CA GLY A 171 -11.16 -15.81 -11.62
C GLY A 171 -10.17 -15.05 -10.74
N LEU A 172 -8.89 -15.00 -11.16
CA LEU A 172 -7.86 -14.20 -10.50
C LEU A 172 -8.19 -12.70 -10.51
N LEU A 173 -8.61 -12.17 -11.66
CA LEU A 173 -9.02 -10.77 -11.81
C LEU A 173 -10.28 -10.45 -11.01
N PHE A 174 -11.23 -11.37 -10.89
CA PHE A 174 -12.42 -11.17 -10.06
C PHE A 174 -12.04 -10.98 -8.59
N ASN A 175 -11.12 -11.81 -8.06
CA ASN A 175 -10.59 -11.63 -6.70
C ASN A 175 -9.82 -10.31 -6.56
N PHE A 176 -9.07 -9.91 -7.59
CA PHE A 176 -8.38 -8.63 -7.63
C PHE A 176 -9.36 -7.47 -7.53
N VAL A 177 -10.37 -7.46 -8.41
CA VAL A 177 -11.40 -6.43 -8.43
C VAL A 177 -12.15 -6.47 -7.10
N SER A 178 -12.60 -7.60 -6.57
CA SER A 178 -13.34 -7.61 -5.29
C SER A 178 -12.54 -7.05 -4.10
N THR A 179 -11.21 -7.18 -4.12
CA THR A 179 -10.35 -6.62 -3.07
C THR A 179 -10.20 -5.11 -3.21
N TYR A 180 -10.08 -4.61 -4.45
CA TYR A 180 -9.86 -3.19 -4.73
C TYR A 180 -11.14 -2.40 -5.04
N LEU A 181 -12.25 -3.04 -5.40
CA LEU A 181 -13.54 -2.41 -5.76
C LEU A 181 -14.06 -1.54 -4.60
N TYR A 182 -13.73 -1.91 -3.37
CA TYR A 182 -14.07 -1.17 -2.16
C TYR A 182 -12.94 -0.29 -1.61
N GLU A 183 -11.68 -0.49 -2.02
CA GLU A 183 -10.59 0.47 -1.74
C GLU A 183 -10.69 1.71 -2.63
N TRP A 184 -11.36 1.60 -3.78
CA TRP A 184 -11.52 2.68 -4.76
C TRP A 184 -12.61 3.71 -4.45
N ASP A 185 -13.39 3.50 -3.39
CA ASP A 185 -14.22 4.57 -2.78
C ASP A 185 -13.40 5.46 -1.82
N ALA A 186 -12.09 5.20 -1.64
CA ALA A 186 -11.16 6.17 -1.08
C ALA A 186 -10.59 7.05 -2.21
N PRO A 187 -10.79 8.38 -2.16
CA PRO A 187 -10.65 9.22 -3.33
C PRO A 187 -9.20 9.32 -3.80
N LYS A 188 -8.96 8.90 -5.05
CA LYS A 188 -7.77 9.25 -5.87
C LYS A 188 -7.38 10.73 -5.80
N ALA A 189 -8.31 11.60 -5.43
CA ALA A 189 -8.08 13.03 -5.23
C ALA A 189 -6.94 13.33 -4.24
N GLU A 190 -6.71 12.52 -3.20
CA GLU A 190 -5.63 12.80 -2.23
C GLU A 190 -4.23 12.43 -2.74
N ARG A 191 -4.09 11.42 -3.61
CA ARG A 191 -2.79 11.05 -4.22
C ARG A 191 -2.41 11.98 -5.37
N SER A 192 -3.39 12.44 -6.16
CA SER A 192 -3.15 13.45 -7.20
C SER A 192 -2.70 14.80 -6.61
N LEU A 193 -3.10 15.10 -5.37
CA LEU A 193 -2.67 16.31 -4.66
C LEU A 193 -1.22 16.23 -4.14
N GLN A 194 -0.65 15.04 -3.93
CA GLN A 194 0.74 14.90 -3.48
C GLN A 194 1.74 14.92 -4.65
N LEU A 195 1.33 14.50 -5.85
CA LEU A 195 2.12 14.61 -7.09
C LEU A 195 2.10 16.03 -7.69
N LEU A 196 1.10 16.85 -7.33
CA LEU A 196 1.07 18.29 -7.63
C LEU A 196 1.84 19.13 -6.60
N SER A 197 3.03 18.67 -6.21
CA SER A 197 4.03 19.52 -5.54
C SER A 197 4.65 20.46 -6.58
N VAL A 198 3.80 21.31 -7.18
CA VAL A 198 4.23 22.42 -8.01
C VAL A 198 4.96 23.41 -7.08
N PRO A 199 6.18 23.85 -7.43
CA PRO A 199 6.89 24.86 -6.65
C PRO A 199 5.96 26.07 -6.43
N ARG A 200 5.84 26.56 -5.19
CA ARG A 200 4.94 27.68 -4.83
C ARG A 200 5.07 28.91 -5.75
N GLN A 201 6.22 29.10 -6.38
CA GLN A 201 6.46 30.17 -7.36
C GLN A 201 5.76 29.93 -8.71
N THR A 202 5.71 28.70 -9.20
CA THR A 202 5.03 28.36 -10.48
C THR A 202 3.51 28.37 -10.34
N LEU A 203 2.99 28.03 -9.15
CA LEU A 203 1.58 28.19 -8.82
C LEU A 203 1.14 29.67 -8.85
N GLN A 204 1.98 30.60 -8.39
CA GLN A 204 1.66 32.03 -8.42
C GLN A 204 1.55 32.60 -9.84
N GLU A 205 2.36 32.12 -10.79
CA GLU A 205 2.31 32.58 -12.19
C GLU A 205 1.06 32.06 -12.92
N VAL A 206 0.61 30.84 -12.59
CA VAL A 206 -0.62 30.25 -13.17
C VAL A 206 -1.89 30.80 -12.50
N MET A 207 -1.81 31.19 -11.23
CA MET A 207 -2.95 31.72 -10.46
C MET A 207 -3.23 33.21 -10.68
N GLN A 208 -2.40 33.95 -11.43
CA GLN A 208 -2.61 35.39 -11.67
C GLN A 208 -3.72 35.73 -12.69
N GLY A 209 -4.42 34.73 -13.23
CA GLY A 209 -5.46 34.93 -14.25
C GLY A 209 -6.88 34.51 -13.89
N ILE A 210 -7.11 33.93 -12.70
CA ILE A 210 -8.44 33.39 -12.36
C ILE A 210 -9.09 34.25 -11.29
N ASP A 211 -10.10 35.02 -11.70
CA ASP A 211 -11.00 35.71 -10.77
C ASP A 211 -11.86 34.64 -10.06
N TRP A 212 -11.56 34.38 -8.79
CA TRP A 212 -12.20 33.34 -7.97
C TRP A 212 -13.72 33.53 -7.81
N SER A 213 -14.23 34.70 -8.19
CA SER A 213 -15.65 35.03 -8.19
C SER A 213 -16.49 34.18 -9.15
N GLU A 214 -15.90 33.58 -10.20
CA GLU A 214 -16.64 32.75 -11.17
C GLU A 214 -16.79 31.28 -10.74
N LEU A 215 -15.93 30.79 -9.84
CA LEU A 215 -15.93 29.39 -9.39
C LEU A 215 -16.82 29.14 -8.16
N LEU A 216 -17.15 30.21 -7.43
CA LEU A 216 -17.97 30.14 -6.23
C LEU A 216 -19.41 30.51 -6.55
N LYS A 217 -20.31 29.53 -6.43
CA LYS A 217 -21.75 29.77 -6.52
C LYS A 217 -22.15 30.76 -5.41
N PRO A 218 -22.71 31.94 -5.73
CA PRO A 218 -23.07 32.96 -4.75
C PRO A 218 -23.97 32.43 -3.62
N GLU A 219 -24.82 31.45 -3.93
CA GLU A 219 -25.74 30.82 -3.00
C GLU A 219 -25.01 29.96 -1.96
N ALA A 220 -23.90 29.30 -2.36
CA ALA A 220 -23.08 28.51 -1.45
C ALA A 220 -22.33 29.40 -0.46
N LEU A 221 -21.83 30.56 -0.92
CA LEU A 221 -21.17 31.54 -0.07
C LEU A 221 -22.16 32.17 0.92
N ALA A 222 -23.35 32.57 0.45
CA ALA A 222 -24.40 33.12 1.29
C ALA A 222 -24.85 32.13 2.38
N GLN A 223 -24.91 30.83 2.05
CA GLN A 223 -25.28 29.81 3.03
C GLN A 223 -24.20 29.61 4.12
N VAL A 224 -22.93 29.61 3.73
CA VAL A 224 -21.81 29.46 4.68
C VAL A 224 -21.70 30.69 5.57
N LEU A 225 -21.78 31.89 5.00
CA LEU A 225 -21.78 33.14 5.75
C LEU A 225 -22.99 33.23 6.70
N GLY A 226 -24.18 32.84 6.24
CA GLY A 226 -25.38 32.84 7.08
C GLY A 226 -25.28 31.89 8.27
N ARG A 227 -24.61 30.74 8.12
CA ARG A 227 -24.36 29.82 9.24
C ARG A 227 -23.31 30.37 10.21
N ALA A 228 -22.22 30.92 9.68
CA ALA A 228 -21.15 31.52 10.48
C ALA A 228 -21.62 32.76 11.26
N GLN A 229 -22.56 33.52 10.70
CA GLN A 229 -23.15 34.70 11.34
C GLN A 229 -24.40 34.36 12.17
N HIS A 230 -24.76 33.09 12.31
CA HIS A 230 -25.98 32.66 13.01
C HIS A 230 -27.28 33.30 12.49
N THR A 231 -27.33 33.70 11.22
CA THR A 231 -28.51 34.29 10.58
C THR A 231 -29.31 33.28 9.76
N ALA A 232 -28.71 32.12 9.43
CA ALA A 232 -29.36 31.04 8.71
C ALA A 232 -30.43 30.32 9.55
N GLN A 233 -31.49 29.87 8.88
CA GLN A 233 -32.58 29.12 9.50
C GLN A 233 -32.05 27.88 10.24
N GLY A 234 -32.41 27.75 11.53
CA GLY A 234 -31.94 26.67 12.40
C GLY A 234 -30.67 26.96 13.20
N TYR A 235 -29.89 27.98 12.80
CA TYR A 235 -28.66 28.45 13.46
C TYR A 235 -28.84 29.76 14.22
N GLN A 236 -30.02 30.38 14.13
CA GLN A 236 -30.42 31.56 14.88
C GLN A 236 -30.54 31.27 16.37
N ALA A 237 -30.18 32.26 17.19
CA ALA A 237 -30.35 32.21 18.64
C ALA A 237 -31.83 32.01 18.99
N ARG A 238 -32.10 31.03 19.86
CA ARG A 238 -33.44 30.68 20.33
C ARG A 238 -33.73 31.27 21.70
N THR A 239 -32.70 31.72 22.40
CA THR A 239 -32.77 32.32 23.74
C THR A 239 -31.90 33.57 23.83
N ALA A 240 -32.18 34.42 24.83
CA ALA A 240 -31.41 35.64 25.08
C ALA A 240 -29.96 35.32 25.49
N GLU A 241 -29.73 34.17 26.14
CA GLU A 241 -28.40 33.71 26.53
C GLU A 241 -27.58 33.23 25.33
N GLU A 242 -28.19 32.49 24.39
CA GLU A 242 -27.55 32.10 23.12
C GLU A 242 -27.17 33.32 22.28
N LEU A 243 -28.04 34.33 22.23
CA LEU A 243 -27.75 35.57 21.51
C LEU A 243 -26.55 36.32 22.13
N ALA A 244 -26.48 36.40 23.46
CA ALA A 244 -25.35 37.01 24.15
C ALA A 244 -24.04 36.26 23.95
N PHE A 245 -24.11 34.93 23.76
CA PHE A 245 -22.95 34.10 23.42
C PHE A 245 -22.46 34.37 21.99
N TYR A 246 -23.36 34.37 21.00
CA TYR A 246 -22.99 34.63 19.60
C TYR A 246 -22.46 36.04 19.38
N LEU A 247 -23.02 37.04 20.06
CA LEU A 247 -22.50 38.42 20.02
C LEU A 247 -21.08 38.53 20.60
N ARG A 248 -20.73 37.68 21.57
CA ARG A 248 -19.39 37.65 22.16
C ARG A 248 -18.37 36.92 21.27
N GLU A 249 -18.83 35.93 20.50
CA GLU A 249 -18.01 35.19 19.53
C GLU A 249 -17.70 36.04 18.28
N ALA A 250 -18.63 36.90 17.87
CA ALA A 250 -18.48 37.77 16.70
C ALA A 250 -17.54 38.99 16.92
N GLY A 251 -17.18 39.28 18.18
CA GLY A 251 -16.30 40.40 18.55
C GLY A 251 -17.04 41.68 18.90
#